data_AF-A0AAD4BWS8-F1
#
_entry.id   AF-A0AAD4BWS8-F1
#
_cell.length_a   1.000
_cell.length_b   1.000
_cell.length_c   1.000
_cell.angle_alpha   90.00
_cell.angle_beta   90.00
_cell.angle_gamma   90.00
#
_symmetry.space_group_name_H-M   'P 1'
#
loop_
_entity.id
_entity.type
_entity.pdbx_description
1 polymer ?
#
loop_
_entity_poly.entity_id
_entity_poly.type
_entity_poly.pdbx_seq_one_letter_code
_entity_poly.pdbx_strand_id
1 'polypeptide(L)'
;YGMKGTAIIMHTLLGMYPQATTPTAAFRPLSYPYFLTYILVPYVATELIGEDLGCNLEDAYQQMIQSGPVGSLIFADIDGDEELDSI
;
A
#
# COMPACT_ATOMS: atom_id res chain seq x y z
N TYR A 1 -2.78 2.83 6.04
CA TYR A 1 -1.31 3.01 6.22
C TYR A 1 -0.88 4.40 5.79
N GLY A 2 0.17 4.94 6.42
CA GLY A 2 0.82 6.21 6.00
C GLY A 2 1.76 6.05 4.80
N MET A 3 2.57 7.09 4.52
CA MET A 3 3.48 7.10 3.36
C MET A 3 4.51 5.95 3.36
N LYS A 4 5.14 5.66 4.50
CA LYS A 4 6.12 4.57 4.62
C LYS A 4 5.52 3.20 4.33
N GLY A 5 4.39 2.86 4.96
CA GLY A 5 3.67 1.60 4.67
C GLY A 5 3.22 1.51 3.21
N THR A 6 2.81 2.63 2.62
CA THR A 6 2.47 2.71 1.18
C THR A 6 3.69 2.39 0.30
N ALA A 7 4.87 2.93 0.63
CA ALA A 7 6.11 2.68 -0.12
C ALA A 7 6.54 1.21 -0.01
N ILE A 8 6.47 0.61 1.19
CA ILE A 8 6.80 -0.82 1.40
C ILE A 8 5.90 -1.73 0.57
N ILE A 9 4.57 -1.50 0.62
CA ILE A 9 3.62 -2.26 -0.17
C ILE A 9 3.91 -2.07 -1.67
N MET A 10 4.12 -0.84 -2.12
CA MET A 10 4.46 -0.54 -3.52
C MET A 10 5.72 -1.27 -3.99
N HIS A 11 6.81 -1.19 -3.23
CA HIS A 11 8.08 -1.84 -3.57
C HIS A 11 7.92 -3.36 -3.66
N THR A 12 7.19 -3.95 -2.72
CA THR A 12 6.86 -5.38 -2.71
C THR A 12 6.07 -5.77 -3.97
N LEU A 13 5.04 -4.99 -4.33
CA LEU A 13 4.22 -5.24 -5.52
C LEU A 13 5.02 -5.11 -6.82
N LEU A 14 5.97 -4.17 -6.91
CA LEU A 14 6.85 -4.04 -8.06
C LEU A 14 7.77 -5.26 -8.23
N GLY A 15 8.22 -5.87 -7.14
CA GLY A 15 9.00 -7.12 -7.15
C GLY A 15 8.17 -8.34 -7.56
N MET A 16 6.93 -8.44 -7.07
CA MET A 16 6.04 -9.57 -7.36
C MET A 16 5.46 -9.52 -8.78
N TYR A 17 5.15 -8.33 -9.30
CA TYR A 17 4.46 -8.13 -10.57
C TYR A 17 5.22 -7.24 -11.54
N PRO A 18 6.46 -7.55 -11.96
CA PRO A 18 7.27 -6.63 -12.78
C PRO A 18 6.53 -6.08 -14.00
N GLN A 19 6.65 -4.75 -14.24
CA GLN A 19 5.93 -4.09 -15.34
C GLN A 19 6.22 -4.73 -16.72
N ALA A 20 7.43 -5.28 -16.91
CA ALA A 20 7.85 -5.92 -18.15
C ALA A 20 7.06 -7.20 -18.47
N THR A 21 6.55 -7.90 -17.46
CA THR A 21 5.89 -9.20 -17.61
C THR A 21 4.41 -9.16 -17.24
N THR A 22 3.94 -8.13 -16.53
CA THR A 22 2.55 -7.99 -16.11
C THR A 22 1.63 -7.58 -17.27
N PRO A 23 0.63 -8.40 -17.65
CA PRO A 23 -0.30 -8.06 -18.73
C PRO A 23 -1.21 -6.88 -18.33
N THR A 24 -1.17 -5.79 -19.09
CA THR A 24 -1.91 -4.57 -18.74
C THR A 24 -3.35 -4.53 -19.24
N ALA A 25 -3.73 -5.48 -20.10
CA ALA A 25 -5.05 -5.54 -20.71
C ALA A 25 -6.19 -5.63 -19.67
N ALA A 26 -5.96 -6.31 -18.55
CA ALA A 26 -6.98 -6.58 -17.52
C ALA A 26 -7.40 -5.35 -16.72
N PHE A 27 -6.57 -4.30 -16.68
CA PHE A 27 -6.83 -3.10 -15.89
C PHE A 27 -6.84 -1.82 -16.70
N ARG A 28 -6.93 -1.91 -18.04
CA ARG A 28 -7.20 -0.75 -18.87
C ARG A 28 -8.54 -0.12 -18.45
N PRO A 29 -8.67 1.22 -18.47
CA PRO A 29 -7.76 2.19 -19.07
C PRO A 29 -6.59 2.63 -18.19
N LEU A 30 -6.44 2.11 -16.98
CA LEU A 30 -5.36 2.52 -16.08
C LEU A 30 -4.00 2.07 -16.61
N SER A 31 -2.99 2.92 -16.40
CA SER A 31 -1.60 2.53 -16.57
C SER A 31 -1.19 1.61 -15.42
N TYR A 32 -0.14 0.81 -15.64
CA TYR A 32 0.43 -0.06 -14.59
C TYR A 32 0.69 0.68 -13.26
N PRO A 33 1.39 1.85 -13.22
CA PRO A 33 1.62 2.55 -11.96
C PRO A 33 0.32 3.06 -11.33
N TYR A 34 -0.67 3.51 -12.11
CA TYR A 34 -1.96 3.95 -11.54
C TYR A 34 -2.79 2.80 -11.01
N PHE A 35 -2.73 1.62 -11.64
CA PHE A 35 -3.37 0.43 -11.11
C PHE A 35 -2.76 0.02 -9.76
N LEU A 36 -1.43 0.03 -9.63
CA LEU A 36 -0.79 -0.23 -8.34
C LEU A 36 -1.19 0.80 -7.29
N THR A 37 -1.00 2.09 -7.58
CA THR A 37 -1.20 3.17 -6.61
C THR A 37 -2.64 3.27 -6.12
N TYR A 38 -3.62 3.15 -7.02
CA TYR A 38 -5.02 3.45 -6.68
C TYR A 38 -5.88 2.22 -6.41
N ILE A 39 -5.44 1.03 -6.81
CA ILE A 39 -6.21 -0.20 -6.63
C ILE A 39 -5.45 -1.20 -5.77
N LEU A 40 -4.27 -1.62 -6.21
CA LEU A 40 -3.60 -2.76 -5.61
C LEU A 40 -3.01 -2.43 -4.23
N VAL A 41 -2.40 -1.25 -4.07
CA VAL A 41 -1.88 -0.79 -2.78
C VAL A 41 -3.01 -0.60 -1.76
N PRO A 42 -4.10 0.13 -2.03
CA PRO A 42 -5.22 0.24 -1.09
C PRO A 42 -5.87 -1.11 -0.75
N TYR A 43 -5.97 -2.02 -1.72
CA TYR A 43 -6.50 -3.35 -1.49
C TYR A 43 -5.62 -4.15 -0.53
N VAL A 44 -4.31 -4.25 -0.80
CA VAL A 44 -3.37 -4.95 0.10
C VAL A 44 -3.33 -4.30 1.47
N ALA A 45 -3.32 -2.97 1.55
CA ALA A 45 -3.38 -2.26 2.81
C ALA A 45 -4.63 -2.61 3.63
N THR A 46 -5.78 -2.74 2.97
CA THR A 46 -7.05 -3.11 3.61
C THR A 46 -7.03 -4.56 4.10
N GLU A 47 -6.52 -5.49 3.30
CA GLU A 47 -6.36 -6.90 3.69
C GLU A 47 -5.45 -7.03 4.93
N LEU A 48 -4.28 -6.38 4.92
CA LEU A 48 -3.36 -6.40 6.07
C LEU A 48 -4.00 -5.83 7.35
N ILE A 49 -4.72 -4.71 7.25
CA ILE A 49 -5.45 -4.13 8.38
C ILE A 49 -6.55 -5.08 8.88
N GLY A 50 -7.26 -5.72 7.96
CA GLY A 50 -8.31 -6.69 8.29
C GLY A 50 -7.75 -7.90 9.03
N GLU A 51 -6.61 -8.43 8.59
CA GLU A 51 -5.88 -9.50 9.28
C GLU A 51 -5.39 -9.05 10.67
N ASP A 52 -4.79 -7.87 10.78
CA ASP A 52 -4.25 -7.33 12.04
C ASP A 52 -5.34 -7.10 13.10
N LEU A 53 -6.51 -6.59 12.68
CA LEU A 53 -7.60 -6.22 13.57
C LEU A 53 -8.68 -7.30 13.71
N GLY A 54 -8.60 -8.38 12.92
CA GLY A 54 -9.62 -9.42 12.86
C GLY A 54 -11.00 -8.90 12.42
N CYS A 55 -11.03 -7.91 11.54
CA CYS A 55 -12.27 -7.28 11.06
C CYS A 55 -12.53 -7.60 9.58
N ASN A 56 -13.74 -7.28 9.10
CA ASN A 56 -14.07 -7.45 7.68
C ASN A 56 -13.43 -6.34 6.83
N LEU A 57 -13.44 -6.52 5.50
CA LEU A 57 -12.84 -5.58 4.56
C LEU A 57 -13.46 -4.17 4.60
N GLU A 58 -14.76 -4.04 4.87
CA GLU A 58 -15.42 -2.75 4.93
C GLU A 58 -14.93 -1.94 6.14
N ASP A 59 -14.88 -2.59 7.31
CA ASP A 59 -14.34 -2.01 8.54
C ASP A 59 -12.85 -1.69 8.38
N ALA A 60 -12.07 -2.61 7.82
CA ALA A 60 -10.64 -2.41 7.55
C ALA A 60 -10.39 -1.23 6.60
N TYR A 61 -11.25 -1.04 5.60
CA TYR A 61 -11.15 0.08 4.67
C TYR A 61 -11.42 1.42 5.38
N GLN A 62 -12.42 1.46 6.28
CA GLN A 62 -12.65 2.64 7.12
C GLN A 62 -11.45 2.94 8.01
N GLN A 63 -10.86 1.91 8.62
CA GLN A 63 -9.62 2.04 9.41
C GLN A 63 -8.44 2.51 8.55
N MET A 64 -8.32 2.05 7.31
CA MET A 64 -7.28 2.50 6.37
C MET A 64 -7.40 4.00 6.09
N ILE A 65 -8.61 4.51 5.84
CA ILE A 65 -8.85 5.94 5.62
C ILE A 65 -8.53 6.75 6.88
N GLN A 66 -9.02 6.29 8.04
CA GLN A 66 -8.85 6.99 9.31
C GLN A 66 -7.39 7.01 9.80
N SER A 67 -6.64 5.95 9.51
CA SER A 67 -5.23 5.80 9.89
C SER A 67 -4.27 6.56 8.97
N GLY A 68 -4.70 6.99 7.78
CA GLY A 68 -3.87 7.71 6.81
C GLY A 68 -3.15 8.93 7.41
N PRO A 69 -3.86 9.89 8.02
CA PRO A 69 -3.24 11.05 8.67
C PRO A 69 -2.31 10.68 9.83
N VAL A 70 -2.67 9.66 10.61
CA VAL A 70 -1.92 9.22 11.80
C VAL A 70 -0.61 8.52 11.40
N GLY A 71 -0.64 7.67 10.37
CA GLY A 71 0.54 6.97 9.86
C GLY A 71 1.60 7.93 9.31
N SER A 72 1.17 9.05 8.72
CA SER A 72 2.09 10.10 8.24
C SER A 72 2.66 10.97 9.36
N LEU A 73 2.06 10.94 10.56
CA LEU A 73 2.53 11.71 11.73
C LEU A 73 3.42 10.89 12.67
N ILE A 74 3.13 9.60 12.85
CA ILE A 74 3.89 8.70 13.75
C ILE A 74 5.20 8.25 13.13
N PHE A 75 5.20 7.98 11.83
CA PHE A 75 6.39 7.64 11.04
C PHE A 75 6.77 8.81 10.14
N ALA A 76 7.09 9.96 10.75
CA ALA A 76 7.86 10.99 10.06
C ALA A 76 9.22 10.40 9.67
N ASP A 77 9.91 10.94 8.66
CA ASP A 77 11.21 10.49 8.07
C ASP A 77 12.39 10.38 9.08
N ILE A 78 12.14 10.36 10.39
CA ILE A 78 13.07 10.28 11.50
C ILE A 78 12.53 9.24 12.52
N ASP A 79 12.15 8.04 12.08
CA ASP A 79 11.68 6.98 12.98
C ASP A 79 12.80 6.00 13.42
N GLY A 80 14.04 6.23 12.97
CA GLY A 80 15.21 5.42 13.34
C GLY A 80 15.31 4.08 12.62
N ASP A 81 14.46 3.83 11.62
CA ASP A 81 14.53 2.65 10.75
C ASP A 81 15.17 3.03 9.40
N GLU A 82 16.47 3.38 9.48
CA GLU A 82 17.30 3.81 8.35
C GLU A 82 17.39 2.75 7.23
N GLU A 83 17.13 1.48 7.54
CA GLU A 83 17.14 0.38 6.57
C GLU A 83 15.95 0.49 5.61
N LEU A 84 14.75 0.76 6.14
CA LEU A 84 13.53 0.97 5.34
C LEU A 84 13.49 2.31 4.60
N ASP A 85 14.30 3.29 5.02
CA ASP A 85 14.38 4.60 4.36
C ASP A 85 15.23 4.57 3.06
N SER A 86 15.93 3.45 2.81
CA SER A 86 16.80 3.26 1.65
C SER A 86 16.16 2.54 0.45
N ILE A 87 14.89 2.14 0.58
CA ILE A 87 14.13 1.33 -0.39
C ILE A 87 13.32 2.20 -1.36
#